data_AF-A0A016WCS6-F1
#
_entry.id   AF-A0A016WCS6-F1
#
_cell.length_a   1.000
_cell.length_b   1.000
_cell.length_c   1.000
_cell.angle_alpha   90.00
_cell.angle_beta   90.00
_cell.angle_gamma   90.00
#
_symmetry.space_group_name_H-M   'P 1'
#
loop_
_entity.id
_entity.type
_entity.pdbx_description
1 polymer ?
#
loop_
_entity_poly.entity_id
_entity_poly.type
_entity_poly.pdbx_seq_one_letter_code
_entity_poly.pdbx_strand_id
1 'polypeptide(L)'
;MPFIFRPKHRPSRTITTAKGKITYEEIDEKVFRPNNYRLVKHTYPVPTLEFIDKPSCAKTFNDWLAIAKASNPFGKPPRQHSKELENEFLLNGYSLRQEVTQA
;
A
#
# COMPACT_ATOMS: atom_id res chain seq x y z
N MET A 1 6.07 -6.07 -44.01
CA MET A 1 5.56 -5.20 -42.92
C MET A 1 6.73 -4.83 -42.02
N PRO A 2 7.02 -3.55 -41.75
CA PRO A 2 8.09 -3.20 -40.82
C PRO A 2 7.61 -3.46 -39.39
N PHE A 3 8.40 -4.20 -38.62
CA PHE A 3 8.20 -4.35 -37.18
C PHE A 3 8.44 -2.99 -36.51
N ILE A 4 7.37 -2.33 -36.08
CA ILE A 4 7.48 -1.11 -35.25
C ILE A 4 8.01 -1.56 -33.88
N PHE A 5 9.31 -1.41 -33.66
CA PHE A 5 9.91 -1.53 -32.33
C PHE A 5 9.33 -0.40 -31.46
N ARG A 6 8.29 -0.72 -30.67
CA ARG A 6 7.89 0.18 -29.58
C ARG A 6 9.03 0.21 -28.58
N PRO A 7 9.64 1.37 -28.28
CA PRO A 7 10.65 1.47 -27.25
C PRO A 7 10.07 0.87 -25.97
N LYS A 8 10.81 -0.04 -25.31
CA LYS A 8 10.47 -0.45 -23.94
C LYS A 8 10.39 0.83 -23.12
N HIS A 9 9.17 1.21 -22.72
CA HIS A 9 8.94 2.40 -21.91
C HIS A 9 9.89 2.35 -20.72
N ARG A 10 10.82 3.30 -20.64
CA ARG A 10 11.67 3.44 -19.47
C ARG A 10 10.71 3.75 -18.32
N PRO A 11 10.69 2.95 -17.24
CA PRO A 11 9.80 3.23 -16.13
C PRO A 11 10.11 4.63 -15.60
N SER A 12 9.07 5.44 -15.46
CA SER A 12 9.16 6.74 -14.78
C SER A 12 9.86 6.53 -13.43
N ARG A 13 10.81 7.39 -13.07
CA ARG A 13 11.44 7.37 -11.73
C ARG A 13 10.55 7.96 -10.64
N THR A 14 9.35 8.40 -11.04
CA THR A 14 8.41 9.12 -10.19
C THR A 14 7.02 8.51 -10.25
N ILE A 15 6.29 8.62 -9.15
CA ILE A 15 4.92 8.15 -8.97
C ILE A 15 4.03 9.31 -8.50
N THR A 16 2.77 9.33 -8.95
CA THR A 16 1.78 10.31 -8.52
C THR A 16 1.06 9.79 -7.28
N THR A 17 1.00 10.60 -6.24
CA THR A 17 0.41 10.30 -4.93
C THR A 17 -0.49 11.44 -4.47
N ALA A 18 -1.14 11.29 -3.32
CA ALA A 18 -1.90 12.37 -2.70
C ALA A 18 -1.04 13.61 -2.36
N LYS A 19 0.27 13.42 -2.17
CA LYS A 19 1.24 14.51 -1.93
C LYS A 19 1.84 15.08 -3.23
N GLY A 20 1.28 14.70 -4.38
CA GLY A 20 1.80 15.07 -5.69
C GLY A 20 2.78 14.04 -6.25
N LYS A 21 3.65 14.48 -7.14
CA LYS A 21 4.59 13.63 -7.87
C LYS A 21 5.90 13.48 -7.09
N ILE A 22 6.17 12.28 -6.60
CA ILE A 22 7.33 11.95 -5.76
C ILE A 22 8.21 10.90 -6.44
N THR A 23 9.40 10.63 -5.88
CA THR A 23 10.30 9.58 -6.41
C THR A 23 9.99 8.21 -5.82
N TYR A 24 10.48 7.16 -6.50
CA TYR A 24 10.36 5.79 -6.00
C TYR A 24 11.19 5.54 -4.73
N GLU A 25 12.27 6.28 -4.54
CA GLU A 25 13.10 6.22 -3.32
C GLU A 25 12.33 6.79 -2.12
N GLU A 26 11.64 7.92 -2.28
CA GLU A 26 10.86 8.52 -1.21
C GLU A 26 9.71 7.60 -0.75
N ILE A 27 8.95 7.03 -1.69
CA ILE A 27 7.83 6.13 -1.34
C ILE A 27 8.34 4.81 -0.71
N ASP A 28 9.52 4.32 -1.10
CA ASP A 28 10.15 3.16 -0.45
C ASP A 28 10.47 3.46 1.02
N GLU A 29 11.09 4.61 1.29
CA GLU A 29 11.46 5.01 2.66
C GLU A 29 10.26 5.35 3.55
N LYS A 30 9.26 6.05 3.01
CA LYS A 30 8.17 6.64 3.81
C LYS A 30 6.93 5.76 3.89
N VAL A 31 6.77 4.81 2.97
CA VAL A 31 5.58 3.95 2.91
C VAL A 31 5.94 2.47 2.93
N PHE A 32 6.80 1.97 2.04
CA PHE A 32 7.02 0.51 1.95
C PHE A 32 7.81 -0.05 3.13
N ARG A 33 8.98 0.53 3.44
CA ARG A 33 9.85 0.03 4.52
C ARG A 33 9.20 0.02 5.89
N PRO A 34 8.50 1.09 6.33
CA PRO A 34 7.78 1.08 7.61
C PRO A 34 6.72 -0.02 7.68
N ASN A 35 6.20 -0.47 6.54
CA ASN A 35 5.19 -1.53 6.44
C ASN A 35 5.77 -2.91 6.10
N ASN A 36 7.07 -3.13 6.37
CA ASN A 36 7.77 -4.40 6.14
C ASN A 36 7.89 -4.83 4.67
N TYR A 37 7.89 -3.86 3.76
CA TYR A 37 8.11 -4.08 2.33
C TYR A 37 9.35 -3.34 1.83
N ARG A 38 9.97 -3.87 0.78
CA ARG A 38 11.03 -3.20 0.02
C ARG A 38 10.67 -3.18 -1.45
N LEU A 39 10.94 -2.04 -2.09
CA LEU A 39 10.78 -1.87 -3.53
C LEU A 39 11.87 -2.64 -4.29
N VAL A 40 11.45 -3.60 -5.13
CA VAL A 40 12.34 -4.41 -5.98
C VAL A 40 12.44 -3.84 -7.38
N LYS A 41 11.31 -3.40 -7.94
CA LYS A 41 11.26 -2.94 -9.33
C LYS A 41 10.26 -1.80 -9.51
N HIS A 42 10.72 -0.74 -10.18
CA HIS A 42 9.90 0.38 -10.62
C HIS A 42 9.08 -0.07 -11.83
N THR A 43 7.92 -0.68 -11.59
CA THR A 43 6.95 -1.07 -12.62
C THR A 43 5.74 -0.15 -12.56
N TYR A 44 5.28 0.29 -13.73
CA TYR A 44 4.03 1.04 -13.86
C TYR A 44 2.92 0.10 -14.36
N PRO A 45 1.68 0.18 -13.84
CA PRO A 45 1.22 1.09 -12.79
C PRO A 45 1.46 0.60 -11.35
N VAL A 46 1.79 -0.68 -11.17
CA VAL A 46 1.96 -1.30 -9.85
C VAL A 46 3.45 -1.68 -9.66
N PRO A 47 4.12 -1.16 -8.62
CA PRO A 47 5.50 -1.55 -8.31
C PRO A 47 5.60 -2.99 -7.83
N THR A 48 6.77 -3.61 -7.99
CA THR A 48 7.05 -4.93 -7.42
C THR A 48 7.71 -4.75 -6.05
N LEU A 49 7.10 -5.34 -5.01
CA LEU A 49 7.58 -5.30 -3.64
C LEU A 49 7.99 -6.70 -3.15
N GLU A 50 8.90 -6.75 -2.20
CA GLU A 50 9.25 -7.95 -1.42
C GLU A 50 9.12 -7.67 0.08
N PHE A 51 8.95 -8.71 0.89
CA PHE A 51 8.99 -8.57 2.34
C PHE A 51 10.43 -8.35 2.82
N ILE A 52 10.62 -7.44 3.78
CA ILE A 52 11.92 -7.29 4.47
C ILE A 52 12.13 -8.49 5.39
N ASP A 53 11.14 -8.77 6.25
CA ASP A 53 11.06 -9.98 7.07
C ASP A 53 9.78 -10.73 6.71
N LYS A 54 9.90 -11.86 6.01
CA LYS A 54 8.74 -12.61 5.54
C LYS A 54 8.07 -13.31 6.73
N PRO A 55 6.81 -12.96 7.09
CA PRO A 55 6.13 -13.63 8.18
C PRO A 55 5.81 -15.08 7.79
N SER A 56 5.86 -15.98 8.77
CA SER A 56 5.36 -17.34 8.60
C SER A 56 3.83 -17.36 8.62
N CYS A 57 3.22 -18.33 7.94
CA CYS A 57 1.77 -18.51 7.98
C CYS A 57 1.25 -18.64 9.42
N ALA A 58 1.98 -19.35 10.28
CA ALA A 58 1.62 -19.52 11.68
C ALA A 58 1.62 -18.18 12.44
N LYS A 59 2.65 -17.34 12.24
CA LYS A 59 2.72 -16.01 12.87
C LYS A 59 1.55 -15.13 12.41
N THR A 60 1.35 -15.00 11.10
CA THR A 60 0.25 -14.20 10.54
C THR A 60 -1.11 -14.67 11.05
N PHE A 61 -1.34 -15.98 11.09
CA PHE A 61 -2.59 -16.53 11.60
C PHE A 61 -2.79 -16.25 13.09
N ASN A 62 -1.74 -16.42 13.90
CA ASN A 62 -1.81 -16.16 15.33
C ASN A 62 -2.07 -14.67 15.64
N ASP A 63 -1.40 -13.76 14.93
CA ASP A 63 -1.59 -12.31 15.07
C ASP A 63 -3.04 -11.93 14.74
N TRP A 64 -3.57 -12.43 13.63
CA TRP A 64 -4.97 -12.24 13.25
C TRP A 64 -5.94 -12.83 14.29
N LEU A 65 -5.67 -14.06 14.77
CA LEU A 65 -6.52 -14.75 15.73
C LEU A 65 -6.57 -14.01 17.07
N ALA A 66 -5.46 -13.41 17.50
CA ALA A 66 -5.41 -12.58 18.70
C ALA A 66 -6.33 -11.37 18.58
N ILE A 67 -6.30 -10.67 17.44
CA ILE A 67 -7.19 -9.53 17.14
C ILE A 67 -8.65 -9.98 17.11
N ALA A 68 -8.95 -11.09 16.42
CA ALA A 68 -10.30 -11.62 16.31
C ALA A 68 -10.90 -11.97 17.67
N LYS A 69 -10.11 -12.58 18.56
CA LYS A 69 -10.54 -12.91 19.93
C LYS A 69 -10.72 -11.68 20.83
N ALA A 70 -9.92 -10.63 20.63
CA ALA A 70 -10.05 -9.38 21.37
C ALA A 70 -11.23 -8.53 20.87
N SER A 71 -11.67 -8.73 19.64
CA SER A 71 -12.81 -8.01 19.06
C SER A 71 -14.11 -8.42 19.75
N ASN A 72 -14.99 -7.45 20.01
CA ASN A 72 -16.32 -7.73 20.59
C ASN A 72 -17.18 -8.48 19.54
N PRO A 73 -17.52 -9.77 19.76
CA PRO A 73 -18.25 -10.58 18.78
C PRO A 73 -19.69 -10.09 18.55
N PHE A 74 -20.22 -9.25 19.44
CA PHE A 74 -21.55 -8.65 19.33
C PHE A 74 -21.50 -7.15 19.00
N GLY A 75 -20.29 -6.58 18.87
CA GLY A 75 -20.11 -5.20 18.47
C GLY A 75 -20.38 -5.03 16.98
N LYS A 76 -21.06 -3.95 16.58
CA LYS A 76 -21.12 -3.57 15.17
C LYS A 76 -19.71 -3.14 14.73
N PRO A 77 -19.13 -3.71 13.66
CA PRO A 77 -17.83 -3.26 13.18
C PRO A 77 -17.92 -1.77 12.82
N PRO A 78 -16.89 -0.98 13.16
CA PRO A 78 -16.89 0.43 12.84
C PRO A 78 -16.97 0.62 11.32
N ARG A 79 -17.90 1.44 10.86
CA ARG A 79 -18.05 1.77 9.43
C ARG A 79 -16.95 2.69 8.91
N GLN A 80 -16.27 3.36 9.83
CA GLN A 80 -15.23 4.35 9.55
C GLN A 80 -14.08 4.13 10.53
N HIS A 81 -12.85 4.32 10.08
CA HIS A 81 -11.72 4.43 10.98
C HIS A 81 -11.86 5.67 11.86
N SER A 82 -11.21 5.67 13.01
CA SER A 82 -11.16 6.86 13.86
C SER A 82 -10.29 7.94 13.21
N LYS A 83 -10.54 9.22 13.50
CA LYS A 83 -9.78 10.34 12.92
C LYS A 83 -8.30 10.26 13.26
N GLU A 84 -7.97 9.71 14.42
CA GLU A 84 -6.60 9.55 14.89
C GLU A 84 -5.80 8.57 14.01
N LEU A 85 -6.49 7.56 13.45
CA LEU A 85 -5.89 6.54 12.57
C LEU A 85 -5.97 6.89 11.09
N GLU A 86 -6.59 8.01 10.73
CA GLU A 86 -6.84 8.39 9.33
C GLU A 86 -5.54 8.51 8.53
N ASN A 87 -4.50 9.11 9.13
CA ASN A 87 -3.23 9.28 8.45
C ASN A 87 -2.53 7.93 8.20
N GLU A 88 -2.52 7.04 9.20
CA GLU A 88 -1.95 5.69 9.07
C GLU A 88 -2.71 4.86 8.02
N PHE A 89 -4.05 4.91 8.09
CA PHE A 89 -4.93 4.27 7.12
C PHE A 89 -4.67 4.74 5.69
N LEU A 90 -4.34 6.02 5.51
CA LEU A 90 -4.03 6.63 4.21
C LEU A 90 -2.54 6.52 3.83
N LEU A 91 -1.83 5.53 4.35
CA LEU A 91 -0.40 5.31 4.09
C LEU A 91 0.42 6.57 4.42
N ASN A 92 0.22 7.16 5.60
CA ASN A 92 0.85 8.41 6.03
C ASN A 92 0.56 9.60 5.10
N GLY A 93 -0.67 9.60 4.55
CA GLY A 93 -1.18 10.64 3.65
C GLY A 93 -0.64 10.57 2.23
N TYR A 94 -0.04 9.45 1.82
CA TYR A 94 0.41 9.24 0.43
C TYR A 94 -0.70 8.68 -0.47
N SER A 95 -1.79 8.15 0.10
CA SER A 95 -2.95 7.67 -0.65
C SER A 95 -4.15 8.59 -0.54
N LEU A 96 -5.04 8.52 -1.53
CA LEU A 96 -6.31 9.25 -1.54
C LEU A 96 -7.43 8.34 -1.07
N ARG A 97 -8.33 8.90 -0.26
CA ARG A 97 -9.62 8.26 0.01
C ARG A 97 -10.46 8.35 -1.27
N GLN A 98 -10.94 7.21 -1.76
CA GLN A 98 -11.98 7.22 -2.77
C GLN A 98 -13.33 7.47 -2.07
N GLU A 99 -13.93 8.62 -2.34
CA GLU A 99 -15.32 8.85 -1.97
C GLU A 99 -16.20 8.15 -3.00
N VAL A 100 -16.97 7.15 -2.57
CA VAL A 100 -18.00 6.55 -3.43
C VAL A 100 -19.12 7.57 -3.52
N THR A 101 -19.16 8.33 -4.60
CA THR A 101 -20.34 9.10 -4.96
C THR A 101 -21.44 8.07 -5.26
N GLN A 102 -22.41 7.91 -4.36
CA GLN A 102 -23.61 7.12 -4.67
C GLN A 102 -24.31 7.82 -5.84
N ALA A 103 -24.29 7.18 -7.00
CA ALA A 103 -25.09 7.56 -8.17
C ALA A 103 -26.56 7.18 -7.95
#